data_AF-A0A661VQ12-F1
#
_entry.id   AF-A0A661VQ12-F1
#
_cell.length_a   1.000
_cell.length_b   1.000
_cell.length_c   1.000
_cell.angle_alpha   90.00
_cell.angle_beta   90.00
_cell.angle_gamma   90.00
#
_symmetry.space_group_name_H-M   'P 1'
#
loop_
_entity.id
_entity.type
_entity.pdbx_description
1 polymer ?
#
loop_
_entity_poly.entity_id
_entity_poly.type
_entity_poly.pdbx_seq_one_letter_code
_entity_poly.pdbx_strand_id
1 'polypeptide(L)'
;MIAIDILHLVDRLESLLNESRRIPFTSNRLVNEELFLNIIDQMRISIPEEIKKGKRIQQERERLIAQANEEAERIVALAREKAEHMLSEHELTQQAERRAQTIIERAQREAETFKADADSYTYGVLSQLEDQLSALLKTVRNGLRTIEAAQTNAPATQENKPPGPEAQ
;
A
#
# COMPACT_ATOMS: atom_id res chain seq x y z
N MET A 1 -37.79 -36.72 -30.04
CA MET A 1 -37.69 -37.05 -31.48
C MET A 1 -36.20 -37.22 -31.76
N ILE A 2 -35.74 -38.46 -31.88
CA ILE A 2 -34.31 -38.76 -32.05
C ILE A 2 -33.95 -38.29 -33.47
N ALA A 3 -33.04 -37.33 -33.59
CA ALA A 3 -32.55 -36.88 -34.88
C ALA A 3 -31.93 -38.09 -35.59
N ILE A 4 -32.52 -38.51 -36.70
CA ILE A 4 -31.98 -39.59 -37.50
C ILE A 4 -30.74 -39.03 -38.18
N ASP A 5 -29.59 -39.57 -37.80
CA ASP A 5 -28.27 -39.11 -38.25
C ASP A 5 -28.15 -39.30 -39.76
N ILE A 6 -27.53 -38.34 -40.44
CA ILE A 6 -27.18 -38.42 -41.85
C ILE A 6 -26.45 -39.72 -42.13
N LEU A 7 -25.53 -40.10 -41.22
CA LEU A 7 -24.75 -41.32 -41.34
C LEU A 7 -25.64 -42.57 -41.36
N HIS A 8 -26.65 -42.62 -40.48
CA HIS A 8 -27.59 -43.72 -40.42
C HIS A 8 -28.48 -43.83 -41.68
N LEU A 9 -28.80 -42.71 -42.34
CA LEU A 9 -29.53 -42.74 -43.62
C LEU A 9 -28.66 -43.22 -44.77
N VAL A 10 -27.39 -42.82 -44.78
CA VAL A 10 -26.40 -43.31 -45.75
C VAL A 10 -26.19 -44.81 -45.58
N ASP A 11 -25.99 -45.29 -44.34
CA ASP A 11 -25.82 -46.71 -44.03
C ASP A 11 -27.05 -47.54 -44.45
N ARG A 12 -28.25 -46.99 -44.27
CA ARG A 12 -29.50 -47.65 -44.67
C ARG A 12 -29.66 -47.71 -46.18
N LEU A 13 -29.27 -46.65 -46.90
CA LEU A 13 -29.26 -46.63 -48.36
C LEU A 13 -28.23 -47.63 -48.91
N GLU A 14 -27.05 -47.70 -48.29
CA GLU A 14 -25.99 -48.64 -48.65
C GLU A 14 -26.42 -50.09 -48.42
N SER A 15 -27.03 -50.38 -47.26
CA SER A 15 -27.57 -51.70 -46.94
C SER A 15 -28.64 -52.13 -47.95
N LEU A 16 -29.56 -51.23 -48.29
CA LEU A 16 -30.61 -51.47 -49.28
C LEU A 16 -30.04 -51.74 -50.68
N LEU A 17 -28.94 -51.08 -51.06
CA LEU A 17 -28.24 -51.36 -52.30
C LEU A 17 -27.47 -52.69 -52.26
N ASN A 18 -26.93 -53.08 -51.10
CA ASN A 18 -26.18 -54.32 -50.95
C ASN A 18 -27.08 -55.57 -50.91
N GLU A 19 -28.26 -55.47 -50.31
CA GLU A 19 -29.28 -56.53 -50.25
C GLU A 19 -30.05 -56.70 -51.56
N SER A 20 -29.95 -55.73 -52.47
CA SER A 20 -30.65 -55.74 -53.75
C SER A 20 -30.25 -56.91 -54.66
N ARG A 21 -31.24 -57.49 -55.35
CA ARG A 21 -31.02 -58.67 -56.19
C ARG A 21 -30.26 -58.27 -57.46
N ARG A 22 -29.12 -58.92 -57.72
CA ARG A 22 -28.39 -58.72 -58.99
C ARG A 22 -29.15 -59.35 -60.15
N ILE A 23 -29.21 -58.66 -61.27
CA ILE A 23 -29.81 -59.17 -62.50
C ILE A 23 -28.74 -59.95 -63.28
N PRO A 24 -28.95 -61.24 -63.60
CA PRO A 24 -27.96 -62.06 -64.29
C PRO A 24 -27.59 -61.48 -65.65
N PHE A 25 -26.31 -61.61 -66.04
CA PHE A 25 -25.74 -61.06 -67.29
C PHE A 25 -25.74 -59.53 -67.40
N THR A 26 -26.00 -58.79 -66.31
CA THR A 26 -25.88 -57.32 -66.28
C THR A 26 -25.15 -56.85 -65.02
N SER A 27 -24.63 -55.61 -65.04
CA SER A 27 -24.09 -54.94 -63.85
C SER A 27 -25.17 -54.29 -62.98
N ASN A 28 -26.45 -54.50 -63.31
CA ASN A 28 -27.57 -53.79 -62.69
C ASN A 28 -28.13 -54.55 -61.48
N ARG A 29 -28.67 -53.79 -60.53
CA ARG A 29 -29.28 -54.27 -59.29
C ARG A 29 -30.75 -53.89 -59.26
N LEU A 30 -31.61 -54.83 -58.88
CA LEU A 30 -33.04 -54.61 -58.72
C LEU A 30 -33.31 -54.12 -57.29
N VAL A 31 -33.72 -52.86 -57.18
CA VAL A 31 -33.93 -52.15 -55.92
C VAL A 31 -35.43 -51.86 -55.74
N ASN A 32 -35.92 -51.91 -54.50
CA ASN A 32 -37.26 -51.45 -54.17
C ASN A 32 -37.29 -49.92 -54.25
N GLU A 33 -37.99 -49.40 -55.27
CA GLU A 33 -38.10 -47.97 -55.55
C GLU A 33 -38.73 -47.19 -54.39
N GLU A 34 -39.80 -47.71 -53.79
CA GLU A 34 -40.52 -47.04 -52.70
C GLU A 34 -39.63 -46.86 -51.46
N LEU A 35 -38.93 -47.92 -51.04
CA LEU A 35 -37.99 -47.85 -49.90
C LEU A 35 -36.79 -46.95 -50.20
N PHE A 36 -36.26 -46.99 -51.43
CA PHE A 36 -35.13 -46.15 -51.85
C PHE A 36 -35.51 -44.67 -51.84
N LEU A 37 -36.65 -44.31 -52.44
CA LEU A 37 -37.14 -42.93 -52.49
C LEU A 37 -37.46 -42.40 -51.09
N ASN A 38 -38.05 -43.22 -50.22
CA ASN A 38 -38.31 -42.83 -48.82
C ASN A 38 -37.04 -42.43 -48.06
N ILE A 39 -35.93 -43.16 -48.25
CA ILE A 39 -34.65 -42.83 -47.61
C ILE A 39 -34.09 -41.53 -48.18
N ILE A 40 -34.20 -41.30 -49.49
CA ILE A 40 -33.77 -40.06 -50.15
C ILE A 40 -34.59 -38.85 -49.66
N ASP A 41 -35.91 -38.99 -49.55
CA ASP A 41 -36.78 -37.93 -49.03
C ASP A 41 -36.45 -37.60 -47.58
N GLN A 42 -36.15 -38.61 -46.78
CA GLN A 42 -35.70 -38.42 -45.41
C GLN A 42 -34.34 -37.72 -45.32
N MET A 43 -33.39 -38.06 -46.19
CA MET A 43 -32.11 -37.34 -46.31
C MET A 43 -32.33 -35.88 -46.72
N ARG A 44 -33.23 -35.63 -47.66
CA ARG A 44 -33.54 -34.29 -48.17
C ARG A 44 -34.12 -33.37 -47.08
N ILE A 45 -34.80 -33.93 -46.08
CA ILE A 45 -35.33 -33.17 -44.95
C ILE A 45 -34.28 -33.00 -43.83
N SER A 46 -33.54 -34.06 -43.51
CA SER A 46 -32.64 -34.09 -42.35
C SER A 46 -31.27 -33.43 -42.57
N ILE A 47 -30.64 -33.65 -43.74
CA ILE A 47 -29.30 -33.14 -44.04
C ILE A 47 -29.25 -31.61 -43.97
N PRO A 48 -30.15 -30.85 -44.61
CA PRO A 48 -30.07 -29.39 -44.59
C PRO A 48 -30.20 -28.80 -43.17
N GLU A 49 -31.06 -29.38 -42.34
CA GLU A 49 -31.26 -28.91 -40.96
C GLU A 49 -30.03 -29.19 -40.09
N GLU A 50 -29.39 -30.36 -40.22
CA GLU A 50 -28.17 -30.66 -39.46
C GLU A 50 -26.99 -29.80 -39.91
N ILE A 51 -26.84 -29.53 -41.22
CA ILE A 51 -25.82 -28.60 -41.74
C ILE A 51 -26.06 -27.17 -41.21
N LYS A 52 -27.31 -26.71 -41.21
CA LYS A 52 -27.68 -25.39 -40.68
C LYS A 52 -27.41 -25.27 -39.19
N LYS A 53 -27.68 -26.33 -38.42
CA LYS A 53 -27.37 -26.42 -36.99
C LYS A 53 -25.87 -26.40 -36.74
N GLY A 54 -25.08 -27.18 -37.50
CA GLY A 54 -23.62 -27.15 -37.43
C GLY A 54 -23.05 -25.76 -37.73
N LYS A 55 -23.56 -25.08 -38.77
CA LYS A 55 -23.16 -23.71 -39.10
C LYS A 55 -23.49 -22.72 -37.98
N ARG A 56 -24.66 -22.85 -37.33
CA ARG A 56 -25.04 -22.01 -36.18
C ARG A 56 -24.10 -22.22 -34.99
N ILE A 57 -23.82 -23.48 -34.64
CA ILE A 57 -22.91 -23.82 -33.55
C ILE A 57 -21.51 -23.24 -33.82
N GLN A 58 -21.04 -23.35 -35.07
CA GLN A 58 -19.74 -22.80 -35.47
C GLN A 58 -19.71 -21.27 -35.33
N GLN A 59 -20.75 -20.57 -35.80
CA GLN A 59 -20.86 -19.11 -35.65
C GLN A 59 -20.94 -18.68 -34.18
N GLU A 60 -21.68 -19.41 -33.35
CA GLU A 60 -21.81 -19.14 -31.93
C GLU A 60 -20.48 -19.36 -31.20
N ARG A 61 -19.75 -20.42 -31.55
CA ARG A 61 -18.40 -20.68 -31.04
C ARG A 61 -17.44 -19.55 -31.40
N GLU A 62 -17.43 -19.11 -32.65
CA GLU A 62 -16.58 -17.99 -33.09
C GLU A 62 -16.90 -16.71 -32.33
N ARG A 63 -18.19 -16.41 -32.14
CA ARG A 63 -18.63 -15.27 -31.33
C ARG A 63 -18.16 -15.38 -29.88
N LEU A 64 -18.32 -16.54 -29.26
CA LEU A 64 -17.91 -16.76 -27.87
C LEU A 64 -16.39 -16.60 -27.70
N ILE A 65 -15.60 -17.13 -28.64
CA ILE A 65 -14.14 -16.97 -28.63
C ILE A 65 -13.76 -15.50 -28.74
N ALA A 66 -14.41 -14.75 -29.64
CA ALA A 66 -14.16 -13.31 -29.79
C ALA A 66 -14.48 -12.55 -28.49
N GLN A 67 -15.62 -12.84 -27.86
CA GLN A 67 -16.01 -12.23 -26.58
C GLN A 67 -15.03 -12.60 -25.45
N ALA A 68 -14.60 -13.86 -25.37
CA ALA A 68 -13.64 -14.30 -24.36
C ALA A 68 -12.28 -13.62 -24.52
N ASN A 69 -11.82 -13.44 -25.76
CA ASN A 69 -10.58 -12.72 -26.05
C ASN A 69 -10.68 -11.24 -25.66
N GLU A 70 -11.79 -10.58 -26.01
CA GLU A 70 -12.02 -9.17 -25.62
C GLU A 70 -12.06 -9.00 -24.09
N GLU A 71 -12.72 -9.92 -23.38
CA GLU A 71 -12.76 -9.91 -21.91
C GLU A 71 -11.38 -10.14 -21.32
N ALA A 72 -10.62 -11.09 -21.86
CA ALA A 72 -9.26 -11.38 -21.40
C ALA A 72 -8.35 -10.15 -21.58
N GLU A 73 -8.40 -9.48 -22.73
CA GLU A 73 -7.67 -8.25 -22.98
C GLU A 73 -8.07 -7.14 -22.00
N ARG A 74 -9.37 -6.98 -21.73
CA ARG A 74 -9.89 -6.01 -20.76
C ARG A 74 -9.40 -6.30 -19.34
N ILE A 75 -9.44 -7.55 -18.90
CA ILE A 75 -8.95 -7.97 -17.58
C ILE A 75 -7.46 -7.68 -17.44
N VAL A 76 -6.66 -8.00 -18.47
CA VAL A 76 -5.21 -7.74 -18.47
C VAL A 76 -4.93 -6.24 -18.41
N ALA A 77 -5.67 -5.43 -19.16
CA ALA A 77 -5.53 -3.97 -19.12
C ALA A 77 -5.83 -3.40 -17.72
N LEU A 78 -6.96 -3.79 -17.13
CA LEU A 78 -7.34 -3.37 -15.77
C LEU A 78 -6.33 -3.83 -14.70
N ALA A 79 -5.80 -5.05 -14.84
CA ALA A 79 -4.79 -5.56 -13.92
C ALA A 79 -3.49 -4.76 -13.98
N ARG A 80 -3.08 -4.35 -15.19
CA ARG A 80 -1.89 -3.50 -15.39
C ARG A 80 -2.08 -2.11 -14.81
N GLU A 81 -3.21 -1.46 -15.10
CA GLU A 81 -3.54 -0.14 -14.54
C GLU A 81 -3.53 -0.16 -13.00
N LYS A 82 -4.14 -1.19 -12.41
CA LYS A 82 -4.15 -1.36 -10.94
C LYS A 82 -2.74 -1.60 -10.38
N ALA A 83 -1.91 -2.36 -11.08
CA ALA A 83 -0.52 -2.59 -10.67
C ALA A 83 0.30 -1.29 -10.70
N GLU A 84 0.15 -0.48 -11.74
CA GLU A 84 0.79 0.84 -11.85
C GLU A 84 0.34 1.78 -10.73
N HIS A 85 -0.97 1.82 -10.43
CA HIS A 85 -1.49 2.62 -9.32
C HIS A 85 -0.90 2.19 -7.98
N MET A 86 -0.88 0.88 -7.67
CA MET A 86 -0.32 0.37 -6.42
C MET A 86 1.17 0.67 -6.29
N LEU A 87 1.94 0.58 -7.38
CA LEU A 87 3.37 0.93 -7.37
C LEU A 87 3.56 2.42 -7.10
N SER A 88 2.78 3.29 -7.77
CA SER A 88 2.81 4.73 -7.53
C SER A 88 2.46 5.09 -6.09
N GLU A 89 1.42 4.46 -5.53
CA GLU A 89 1.04 4.66 -4.12
C GLU A 89 2.15 4.18 -3.18
N HIS A 90 2.74 3.01 -3.45
CA HIS A 90 3.80 2.46 -2.63
C HIS A 90 5.07 3.33 -2.64
N GLU A 91 5.47 3.85 -3.81
CA GLU A 91 6.58 4.78 -3.93
C GLU A 91 6.33 6.08 -3.16
N LEU A 92 5.10 6.62 -3.24
CA LEU A 92 4.70 7.81 -2.49
C LEU A 92 4.75 7.54 -0.98
N THR A 93 4.24 6.41 -0.51
CA THR A 93 4.29 6.02 0.91
C THR A 93 5.74 5.87 1.38
N GLN A 94 6.60 5.16 0.64
CA GLN A 94 8.02 5.03 0.99
C GLN A 94 8.75 6.38 1.02
N GLN A 95 8.41 7.30 0.11
CA GLN A 95 8.99 8.65 0.12
C GLN A 95 8.52 9.44 1.34
N ALA A 96 7.24 9.34 1.70
CA ALA A 96 6.68 9.98 2.87
C ALA A 96 7.32 9.46 4.17
N GLU A 97 7.51 8.15 4.29
CA GLU A 97 8.21 7.52 5.43
C GLU A 97 9.66 8.00 5.55
N ARG A 98 10.41 8.03 4.44
CA ARG A 98 11.79 8.56 4.43
C ARG A 98 11.85 10.02 4.87
N ARG A 99 10.92 10.86 4.41
CA ARG A 99 10.81 12.26 4.85
C ARG A 99 10.46 12.37 6.33
N ALA A 100 9.51 11.58 6.80
CA ALA A 100 9.13 11.55 8.21
C ALA A 100 10.31 11.18 9.11
N GLN A 101 11.06 10.13 8.74
CA GLN A 101 12.25 9.71 9.46
C GLN A 101 13.32 10.82 9.51
N THR A 102 13.56 11.50 8.39
CA THR A 102 14.49 12.65 8.32
C THR A 102 14.05 13.79 9.24
N ILE A 103 12.74 14.09 9.28
CA ILE A 103 12.17 15.12 10.17
C ILE A 103 12.37 14.73 11.64
N ILE A 104 12.11 13.47 12.00
CA ILE A 104 12.28 12.96 13.37
C ILE A 104 13.74 13.07 13.79
N GLU A 105 14.68 12.60 12.97
CA GLU A 105 16.12 12.68 13.26
C GLU A 105 16.60 14.12 13.40
N ARG A 106 16.10 15.03 12.56
CA ARG A 106 16.40 16.46 12.68
C ARG A 106 15.85 17.03 13.98
N ALA A 107 14.59 16.76 14.31
CA ALA A 107 13.96 17.23 15.54
C ALA A 107 14.67 16.70 16.79
N GLN A 108 15.13 15.45 16.79
CA GLN A 108 15.92 14.87 17.88
C GLN A 108 17.25 15.60 18.06
N ARG A 109 18.01 15.82 16.98
CA ARG A 109 19.28 16.57 17.03
C ARG A 109 19.08 18.02 17.49
N GLU A 110 18.04 18.68 17.00
CA GLU A 110 17.69 20.04 17.42
C GLU A 110 17.33 20.07 18.92
N ALA A 111 16.57 19.08 19.41
CA ALA A 111 16.22 18.98 20.82
C ALA A 111 17.44 18.71 21.73
N GLU A 112 18.38 17.88 21.29
CA GLU A 112 19.64 17.65 22.02
C GLU A 112 20.50 18.92 22.09
N THR A 113 20.63 19.62 20.96
CA THR A 113 21.36 20.89 20.88
C THR A 113 20.72 21.93 21.80
N PHE A 114 19.39 22.07 21.72
CA PHE A 114 18.64 23.02 22.55
C PHE A 114 18.79 22.75 24.05
N LYS A 115 18.82 21.47 24.46
CA LYS A 115 19.08 21.10 25.87
C LYS A 115 20.48 21.52 26.30
N ALA A 116 21.49 21.22 25.48
CA ALA A 116 22.87 21.60 25.78
C ALA A 116 23.04 23.13 25.88
N ASP A 117 22.40 23.88 24.99
CA ASP A 117 22.41 25.34 25.01
C ASP A 117 21.72 25.89 26.27
N ALA A 118 20.57 25.31 26.66
CA ALA A 118 19.85 25.69 27.86
C ALA A 118 20.65 25.39 29.14
N ASP A 119 21.33 24.25 29.21
CA ASP A 119 22.22 23.90 30.33
C ASP A 119 23.40 24.86 30.41
N SER A 120 24.04 25.18 29.28
CA SER A 120 25.13 26.15 29.22
C SER A 120 24.69 27.55 29.63
N TYR A 121 23.50 27.98 29.20
CA TYR A 121 22.92 29.26 29.62
C TYR A 121 22.65 29.28 31.12
N THR A 122 22.04 28.23 31.66
CA THR A 122 21.73 28.10 33.09
C THR A 122 23.00 28.14 33.92
N TYR A 123 24.06 27.43 33.50
CA TYR A 123 25.36 27.48 34.15
C TYR A 123 25.94 28.90 34.18
N GLY A 124 25.89 29.62 33.06
CA GLY A 124 26.36 31.00 32.99
C GLY A 124 25.63 31.94 33.95
N VAL A 125 24.29 31.83 34.03
CA VAL A 125 23.47 32.63 34.95
C VAL A 125 23.78 32.30 36.41
N LEU A 126 23.90 31.01 36.75
CA LEU A 126 24.21 30.56 38.11
C LEU A 126 25.62 30.98 38.54
N SER A 127 26.61 30.87 37.64
CA SER A 127 27.99 31.31 37.91
C SER A 127 28.06 32.83 38.15
N GLN A 128 27.33 33.62 37.35
CA GLN A 128 27.26 35.07 37.56
C GLN A 128 26.62 35.43 38.91
N LEU A 129 25.58 34.69 39.31
CA LEU A 129 24.95 34.87 40.61
C LEU A 129 25.90 34.51 41.77
N GLU A 130 26.67 33.42 41.63
CA GLU A 130 27.69 33.01 42.61
C GLU A 130 28.74 34.10 42.83
N ASP A 131 29.25 34.69 41.75
CA ASP A 131 30.23 35.78 41.81
C ASP A 131 29.68 37.00 42.56
N GLN A 132 28.42 37.38 42.28
CA GLN A 132 27.75 38.49 42.96
C GLN A 132 27.56 38.22 44.46
N LEU A 133 27.09 37.03 44.83
CA LEU A 133 26.92 36.64 46.23
C LEU A 133 28.27 36.59 46.95
N SER A 134 29.32 36.10 46.29
CA SER A 134 30.68 36.08 46.83
C SER A 134 31.23 37.49 47.08
N ALA A 135 30.98 38.43 46.17
CA ALA A 135 31.34 39.83 46.36
C ALA A 135 30.58 40.47 47.53
N LEU A 136 29.27 40.23 47.63
CA LEU A 136 28.45 40.69 48.75
C LEU A 136 28.92 40.12 50.09
N LEU A 137 29.21 38.82 50.16
CA LEU A 137 29.74 38.18 51.37
C LEU A 137 31.10 38.76 51.78
N LYS A 138 31.99 39.06 50.83
CA LYS A 138 33.25 39.76 51.11
C LYS A 138 32.99 41.13 51.74
N THR A 139 32.05 41.90 51.20
CA THR A 139 31.66 43.20 51.76
C THR A 139 31.10 43.09 53.18
N VAL A 140 30.22 42.11 53.43
CA VAL A 140 29.68 41.86 54.78
C VAL A 140 30.79 41.47 55.77
N ARG A 141 31.70 40.56 55.40
CA ARG A 141 32.83 40.17 56.25
C ARG A 141 33.75 41.35 56.56
N ASN A 142 34.02 42.21 55.58
CA ASN A 142 34.81 43.42 55.79
C ASN A 142 34.10 44.37 56.76
N GLY A 143 32.79 44.58 56.62
CA GLY A 143 31.99 45.38 57.55
C GLY A 143 32.01 44.84 58.99
N LEU A 144 31.85 43.53 59.17
CA LEU A 144 31.95 42.90 60.50
C LEU A 144 33.33 43.11 61.14
N ARG A 145 34.41 42.90 60.39
CA ARG A 145 35.78 43.14 60.88
C ARG A 145 36.00 44.59 61.31
N THR A 146 35.44 45.56 60.59
CA THR A 146 35.58 46.98 60.98
C THR A 146 34.86 47.29 62.29
N ILE A 147 33.69 46.68 62.54
CA ILE A 147 32.95 46.86 63.79
C ILE A 147 33.68 46.17 64.95
N GLU A 148 34.20 44.96 64.73
CA GLU A 148 34.96 44.21 65.73
C GLU A 148 36.24 44.98 66.14
N ALA A 149 36.98 45.52 65.17
CA ALA A 149 38.15 46.37 65.41
C ALA A 149 37.79 47.68 66.14
N ALA A 150 36.62 48.27 65.86
CA ALA A 150 36.13 49.43 66.59
C ALA A 150 35.76 49.09 68.05
N GLN A 151 35.27 47.89 68.32
CA GLN A 151 34.98 47.42 69.68
C GLN A 151 36.26 47.06 70.47
N THR A 152 37.29 46.50 69.83
CA THR A 152 38.56 46.15 70.51
C THR A 152 39.45 47.35 70.81
N ASN A 153 39.29 48.46 70.08
CA ASN A 153 40.04 49.71 70.30
C ASN A 153 39.29 50.76 71.14
N ALA A 154 38.25 50.37 71.90
CA ALA A 154 37.60 51.29 72.84
C ALA A 154 38.61 51.79 73.90
N PRO A 155 38.89 53.12 73.99
CA PRO A 155 39.81 53.63 74.98
C PRO A 155 39.25 53.37 76.39
N ALA A 156 40.08 52.81 77.28
CA ALA A 156 39.79 52.78 78.69
C ALA A 156 39.55 54.23 79.16
N THR A 157 38.31 54.52 79.56
CA THR A 157 37.90 55.80 80.12
C THR A 157 38.83 56.13 81.30
N GLN A 158 39.75 57.09 81.10
CA GLN A 158 40.50 57.67 82.20
C GLN A 158 39.53 58.44 83.08
N GLU A 159 39.29 57.88 84.25
CA GLU A 159 38.55 58.43 85.37
C GLU A 159 39.27 59.68 85.91
N ASN A 160 38.97 60.86 85.35
CA ASN A 160 39.41 62.13 85.92
C ASN A 160 38.32 62.68 86.86
N LYS A 161 38.54 62.40 88.15
CA LYS A 161 37.82 62.94 89.30
C LYS A 161 37.94 64.48 89.34
N PRO A 162 36.85 65.23 89.58
CA PRO A 162 36.90 66.70 89.60
C PRO A 162 37.54 67.21 90.90
N PRO A 163 38.40 68.24 90.87
CA PRO A 163 38.75 68.98 92.08
C PRO A 163 37.60 69.93 92.45
N GLY A 164 37.25 69.91 93.75
CA GLY A 164 36.21 70.72 94.37
C GLY A 164 36.59 72.21 94.55
N PRO A 165 35.71 73.01 95.18
CA PRO A 165 35.71 74.46 95.08
C PRO A 165 36.52 75.14 96.19
N GLU A 166 37.32 76.15 95.84
CA GLU A 166 37.87 77.17 96.76
C GLU A 166 37.85 78.51 95.99
N ALA A 167 37.03 79.51 96.30
CA ALA A 167 36.95 80.36 97.49
C ALA A 167 38.14 81.33 97.65
N GLN A 168 38.11 82.44 96.92
CA GLN A 168 38.15 83.85 97.40
C GLN A 168 38.32 84.83 96.23
#